data_AF-A0A960M1J8-F1
#
_entry.id   AF-A0A960M1J8-F1
#
_cell.length_a   1.000
_cell.length_b   1.000
_cell.length_c   1.000
_cell.angle_alpha   90.00
_cell.angle_beta   90.00
_cell.angle_gamma   90.00
#
_symmetry.space_group_name_H-M   'P 1'
#
loop_
_entity.id
_entity.type
_entity.pdbx_description
1 polymer ?
#
loop_
_entity_poly.entity_id
_entity_poly.type
_entity_poly.pdbx_seq_one_letter_code
_entity_poly.pdbx_strand_id
1 'polypeptide(L)'
;WGFAFTPAFIELAGIAGFDLSDWSIAIYHEITLISRYTITNNTTLLNESGGYGFWVLGNELLSDASDQMFTNLLWDIPTGIQLLNEVGGVEDSIMFGGVASGFELVSKIDIEPAGTNGVALIGTGTNRDDFAWAFDTNIVFSTPGAVNMGQIFGDLIVPEAYITALIMKTNVQFTVVGNPDNWTVQPMITTNLMANPVAWTMVTPFNEQWTGGTNQVWFNFPTGVTNPIYSIRLTAP
;
A
#
# COMPACT_ATOMS: atom_id res chain seq x y z
N TRP A 1 5.15 10.93 26.72
CA TRP A 1 4.77 11.37 25.37
C TRP A 1 5.59 10.57 24.38
N GLY A 2 5.07 9.44 23.93
CA GLY A 2 5.64 8.73 22.78
C GLY A 2 4.98 9.34 21.55
N PHE A 3 5.75 10.00 20.70
CA PHE A 3 5.27 10.38 19.38
C PHE A 3 5.14 9.09 18.58
N ALA A 4 3.93 8.71 18.22
CA ALA A 4 3.72 7.65 17.24
C ALA A 4 4.16 8.26 15.90
N PHE A 5 5.33 7.86 15.42
CA PHE A 5 5.75 8.20 14.07
C PHE A 5 4.87 7.41 13.11
N THR A 6 4.09 8.10 12.29
CA THR A 6 3.45 7.45 11.15
C THR A 6 4.55 7.05 10.18
N PRO A 7 4.69 5.78 9.86
CA PRO A 7 5.84 5.35 9.08
C PRO A 7 5.68 5.70 7.60
N ALA A 8 6.78 6.00 6.90
CA ALA A 8 6.73 6.37 5.49
C ALA A 8 6.78 5.14 4.56
N PHE A 9 6.09 5.24 3.42
CA PHE A 9 6.13 4.25 2.35
C PHE A 9 5.90 4.88 0.98
N ILE A 10 6.21 4.10 -0.05
CA ILE A 10 6.00 4.36 -1.48
C ILE A 10 5.18 3.21 -2.02
N GLU A 11 4.16 3.49 -2.81
CA GLU A 11 3.32 2.48 -3.44
C GLU A 11 3.34 2.65 -4.96
N LEU A 12 3.42 1.53 -5.66
CA LEU A 12 3.20 1.43 -7.10
C LEU A 12 1.83 0.80 -7.32
N ALA A 13 1.02 1.42 -8.19
CA ALA A 13 -0.25 0.88 -8.64
C ALA A 13 -0.21 0.67 -10.16
N GLY A 14 -0.79 -0.42 -10.65
CA GLY A 14 -0.80 -0.74 -12.06
C GLY A 14 -1.72 -1.89 -12.42
N ILE A 15 -1.76 -2.24 -13.70
CA ILE A 15 -2.64 -3.31 -14.20
C ILE A 15 -2.19 -4.65 -13.61
N ALA A 16 -3.15 -5.47 -13.19
CA ALA A 16 -2.89 -6.80 -12.68
C ALA A 16 -2.21 -7.68 -13.74
N GLY A 17 -1.21 -8.45 -13.31
CA GLY A 17 -0.35 -9.25 -14.18
C GLY A 17 0.82 -8.47 -14.79
N PHE A 18 0.94 -7.16 -14.53
CA PHE A 18 2.13 -6.41 -14.91
C PHE A 18 3.36 -6.98 -14.18
N ASP A 19 4.43 -7.22 -14.93
CA ASP A 19 5.70 -7.73 -14.42
C ASP A 19 6.59 -6.57 -13.99
N LEU A 20 6.92 -6.53 -12.71
CA LEU A 20 7.81 -5.54 -12.10
C LEU A 20 9.24 -6.07 -11.93
N SER A 21 9.56 -7.24 -12.50
CA SER A 21 10.91 -7.82 -12.40
C SER A 21 11.97 -6.84 -12.91
N ASP A 22 13.02 -6.63 -12.13
CA ASP A 22 14.16 -5.77 -12.45
C ASP A 22 13.84 -4.26 -12.55
N TRP A 23 12.58 -3.86 -12.34
CA TRP A 23 12.22 -2.45 -12.16
C TRP A 23 12.90 -1.89 -10.92
N SER A 24 13.09 -0.58 -10.84
CA SER A 24 13.77 0.04 -9.70
C SER A 24 13.11 1.32 -9.22
N ILE A 25 13.14 1.56 -7.92
CA ILE A 25 12.76 2.83 -7.30
C ILE A 25 14.03 3.54 -6.86
N ALA A 26 14.28 4.72 -7.40
CA ALA A 26 15.38 5.59 -6.99
C ALA A 26 14.85 6.68 -6.06
N ILE A 27 15.50 6.84 -4.92
CA ILE A 27 15.13 7.79 -3.87
C ILE A 27 16.16 8.91 -3.81
N TYR A 28 15.66 10.13 -3.76
CA TYR A 28 16.43 11.35 -3.76
C TYR A 28 16.16 12.17 -2.51
N HIS A 29 17.23 12.75 -1.98
CA HIS A 29 17.16 13.87 -1.06
C HIS A 29 17.72 15.11 -1.77
N GLU A 30 16.86 16.11 -1.89
CA GLU A 30 16.90 17.17 -2.88
C GLU A 30 17.05 16.60 -4.29
N ILE A 31 18.27 16.63 -4.84
CA ILE A 31 18.62 16.10 -6.16
C ILE A 31 19.72 15.02 -6.08
N THR A 32 20.12 14.65 -4.88
CA THR A 32 21.15 13.64 -4.65
C THR A 32 20.49 12.28 -4.53
N LEU A 33 20.88 11.33 -5.39
CA LEU A 33 20.48 9.94 -5.25
C LEU A 33 21.02 9.39 -3.93
N ILE A 34 20.14 9.04 -3.02
CA ILE A 34 20.48 8.47 -1.72
C ILE A 34 20.34 6.96 -1.71
N SER A 35 19.38 6.42 -2.48
CA SER A 35 19.18 4.98 -2.56
C SER A 35 18.51 4.54 -3.85
N ARG A 36 18.70 3.27 -4.21
CA ARG A 36 18.01 2.61 -5.31
C ARG A 36 17.61 1.20 -4.90
N TYR A 37 16.35 0.86 -5.17
CA TYR A 37 15.75 -0.43 -4.84
C TYR A 37 15.35 -1.14 -6.11
N THR A 38 15.99 -2.25 -6.41
CA THR A 38 15.58 -3.11 -7.51
C THR A 38 14.55 -4.12 -7.02
N ILE A 39 13.43 -4.22 -7.73
CA ILE A 39 12.34 -5.14 -7.45
C ILE A 39 12.77 -6.54 -7.88
N THR A 40 12.59 -7.50 -6.97
CA THR A 40 12.99 -8.90 -7.17
C THR A 40 12.32 -9.53 -8.39
N ASN A 41 13.06 -10.39 -9.10
CA ASN A 41 12.54 -11.15 -10.24
C ASN A 41 11.30 -11.98 -9.87
N ASN A 42 10.41 -12.12 -10.86
CA ASN A 42 9.09 -12.75 -10.77
C ASN A 42 8.08 -11.99 -9.88
N THR A 43 8.32 -10.69 -9.62
CA THR A 43 7.32 -9.85 -8.96
C THR A 43 6.28 -9.40 -9.98
N THR A 44 5.02 -9.74 -9.75
CA THR A 44 3.90 -9.30 -10.60
C THR A 44 2.83 -8.63 -9.75
N LEU A 45 2.13 -7.64 -10.31
CA LEU A 45 0.98 -7.02 -9.66
C LEU A 45 -0.18 -8.01 -9.60
N LEU A 46 -0.76 -8.22 -8.42
CA LEU A 46 -1.92 -9.09 -8.24
C LEU A 46 -3.21 -8.38 -8.65
N ASN A 47 -4.27 -9.11 -8.98
CA ASN A 47 -5.59 -8.49 -9.13
C ASN A 47 -6.21 -8.29 -7.74
N GLU A 48 -6.09 -7.07 -7.21
CA GLU A 48 -6.56 -6.68 -5.89
C GLU A 48 -7.80 -5.79 -5.97
N SER A 49 -7.91 -4.93 -7.00
CA SER A 49 -9.08 -4.09 -7.23
C SER A 49 -9.30 -3.82 -8.72
N GLY A 50 -10.43 -4.23 -9.28
CA GLY A 50 -10.86 -3.76 -10.61
C GLY A 50 -9.96 -4.18 -11.77
N GLY A 51 -9.11 -5.20 -11.63
CA GLY A 51 -8.08 -5.54 -12.61
C GLY A 51 -6.74 -4.82 -12.40
N TYR A 52 -6.55 -4.19 -11.24
CA TYR A 52 -5.33 -3.49 -10.82
C TYR A 52 -4.77 -4.11 -9.54
N GLY A 53 -3.47 -3.91 -9.34
CA GLY A 53 -2.71 -4.38 -8.19
C GLY A 53 -1.75 -3.34 -7.64
N PHE A 54 -1.27 -3.62 -6.43
CA PHE A 54 -0.42 -2.71 -5.68
C PHE A 54 0.89 -3.39 -5.26
N TRP A 55 1.96 -2.60 -5.16
CA TRP A 55 3.26 -3.03 -4.65
C TRP A 55 3.84 -1.91 -3.78
N VAL A 56 4.44 -2.25 -2.62
CA VAL A 56 4.82 -1.27 -1.60
C VAL A 56 6.31 -1.38 -1.21
N LEU A 57 6.94 -0.22 -0.97
CA LEU A 57 8.27 -0.03 -0.39
C LEU A 57 8.19 0.91 0.84
N GLY A 58 8.54 0.45 2.06
CA GLY A 58 8.42 1.23 3.31
C GLY A 58 9.62 1.17 4.27
N ASN A 59 9.49 1.80 5.46
CA ASN A 59 10.50 1.84 6.55
C ASN A 59 10.21 0.88 7.72
N GLU A 60 11.23 0.58 8.54
CA GLU A 60 11.14 -0.41 9.63
C GLU A 60 10.14 -0.07 10.74
N LEU A 61 9.78 1.20 10.94
CA LEU A 61 8.85 1.63 12.01
C LEU A 61 7.37 1.34 11.71
N LEU A 62 7.05 0.90 10.49
CA LEU A 62 5.79 0.19 10.20
C LEU A 62 5.69 -1.16 10.93
N SER A 63 6.76 -1.64 11.58
CA SER A 63 6.77 -2.87 12.39
C SER A 63 5.74 -2.86 13.53
N ASP A 64 5.47 -1.70 14.11
CA ASP A 64 4.73 -1.61 15.38
C ASP A 64 3.21 -1.43 15.17
N ALA A 65 2.80 -1.12 13.94
CA ALA A 65 1.40 -0.97 13.56
C ALA A 65 0.82 -2.25 12.92
N SER A 66 1.64 -3.08 12.28
CA SER A 66 1.28 -4.39 11.74
C SER A 66 2.41 -4.89 10.85
N ASP A 67 3.43 -5.49 11.47
CA ASP A 67 4.32 -6.54 10.93
C ASP A 67 4.54 -6.55 9.40
N GLN A 68 5.47 -5.73 8.89
CA GLN A 68 6.28 -6.11 7.73
C GLN A 68 7.76 -5.89 8.05
N MET A 69 8.65 -6.68 7.45
CA MET A 69 10.09 -6.40 7.50
C MET A 69 10.48 -5.53 6.32
N PHE A 70 10.47 -4.24 6.61
CA PHE A 70 11.02 -3.14 5.86
C PHE A 70 12.48 -2.96 6.25
N THR A 71 13.38 -2.68 5.31
CA THR A 71 14.79 -2.50 5.67
C THR A 71 15.37 -1.18 5.21
N ASN A 72 14.55 -0.14 5.04
CA ASN A 72 15.05 1.14 4.56
C ASN A 72 14.55 2.30 5.39
N LEU A 73 15.50 2.96 6.02
CA LEU A 73 15.34 4.27 6.63
C LEU A 73 14.91 5.27 5.55
N LEU A 74 13.60 5.46 5.39
CA LEU A 74 13.04 6.70 4.85
C LEU A 74 13.09 7.76 5.97
N TRP A 75 14.29 8.04 6.48
CA TRP A 75 14.52 9.18 7.37
C TRP A 75 14.35 10.46 6.57
N ASP A 76 13.74 11.49 7.19
CA ASP A 76 13.52 12.82 6.63
C ASP A 76 13.03 12.75 5.17
N ILE A 77 11.71 12.53 5.03
CA ILE A 77 10.90 12.42 3.81
C ILE A 77 11.71 12.61 2.51
N PRO A 78 11.83 11.58 1.66
CA PRO A 78 12.52 11.76 0.39
C PRO A 78 11.87 12.92 -0.36
N THR A 79 12.67 13.90 -0.76
CA THR A 79 12.13 14.98 -1.56
C THR A 79 11.87 14.50 -2.98
N GLY A 80 12.47 13.41 -3.46
CA GLY A 80 12.23 12.90 -4.81
C GLY A 80 12.20 11.37 -4.89
N ILE A 81 11.34 10.85 -5.76
CA ILE A 81 11.18 9.44 -6.09
C ILE A 81 11.15 9.29 -7.60
N GLN A 82 11.91 8.36 -8.15
CA GLN A 82 11.79 7.96 -9.56
C GLN A 82 11.46 6.48 -9.67
N LEU A 83 10.54 6.16 -10.57
CA LEU A 83 10.28 4.81 -11.03
C LEU A 83 11.10 4.58 -12.31
N LEU A 84 11.92 3.54 -12.29
CA LEU A 84 12.78 3.13 -13.38
C LEU A 84 12.33 1.76 -13.89
N ASN A 85 12.24 1.61 -15.21
CA ASN A 85 11.98 0.31 -15.84
C ASN A 85 13.21 -0.62 -15.74
N GLU A 86 13.07 -1.85 -16.24
CA GLU A 86 14.08 -2.90 -16.17
C GLU A 86 15.40 -2.58 -16.89
N VAL A 87 15.41 -1.59 -17.80
CA VAL A 87 16.62 -1.11 -18.48
C VAL A 87 17.14 0.21 -17.91
N GLY A 88 16.54 0.72 -16.82
CA GLY A 88 16.92 1.96 -16.15
C GLY A 88 16.37 3.23 -16.79
N GLY A 89 15.40 3.13 -17.70
CA GLY A 89 14.64 4.26 -18.22
C GLY A 89 13.68 4.82 -17.17
N VAL A 90 13.50 6.14 -17.14
CA VAL A 90 12.60 6.81 -16.18
C VAL A 90 11.16 6.75 -16.70
N GLU A 91 10.27 6.13 -15.93
CA GLU A 91 8.84 6.00 -16.24
C GLU A 91 8.00 7.02 -15.47
N ASP A 92 8.35 7.30 -14.22
CA ASP A 92 7.72 8.35 -13.41
C ASP A 92 8.76 9.01 -12.50
N SER A 93 8.55 10.26 -12.12
CA SER A 93 9.45 11.04 -11.26
C SER A 93 8.66 12.10 -10.50
N ILE A 94 8.53 11.92 -9.19
CA ILE A 94 7.74 12.80 -8.32
C ILE A 94 8.60 13.40 -7.21
N MET A 95 8.25 14.60 -6.77
CA MET A 95 8.98 15.34 -5.75
C MET A 95 8.05 16.06 -4.77
N PHE A 96 8.48 16.13 -3.51
CA PHE A 96 7.77 16.76 -2.40
C PHE A 96 8.57 17.97 -1.90
N GLY A 97 7.89 19.08 -1.66
CA GLY A 97 8.48 20.25 -0.98
C GLY A 97 9.61 20.97 -1.73
N GLY A 98 9.83 20.65 -3.02
CA GLY A 98 10.90 21.22 -3.83
C GLY A 98 10.58 21.27 -5.33
N VAL A 99 11.47 21.85 -6.12
CA VAL A 99 11.38 21.84 -7.59
C VAL A 99 12.74 21.41 -8.15
N ALA A 100 12.76 20.31 -8.89
CA ALA A 100 13.93 19.82 -9.61
C ALA A 100 13.57 19.51 -11.06
N SER A 101 14.50 19.73 -11.97
CA SER A 101 14.31 19.38 -13.38
C SER A 101 14.09 17.88 -13.52
N GLY A 102 13.05 17.48 -14.26
CA GLY A 102 12.71 16.07 -14.48
C GLY A 102 11.84 15.43 -13.39
N PHE A 103 11.36 16.21 -12.42
CA PHE A 103 10.42 15.76 -11.40
C PHE A 103 9.11 16.55 -11.45
N GLU A 104 7.98 15.86 -11.34
CA GLU A 104 6.66 16.44 -11.06
C GLU A 104 6.60 16.83 -9.57
N LEU A 105 6.18 18.07 -9.27
CA LEU A 105 5.92 18.47 -7.88
C LEU A 105 4.52 18.00 -7.48
N VAL A 106 4.45 17.05 -6.53
CA VAL A 106 3.19 16.38 -6.16
C VAL A 106 2.58 16.88 -4.86
N SER A 107 3.38 17.42 -3.92
CA SER A 107 2.85 18.07 -2.72
C SER A 107 3.91 18.89 -1.96
N LYS A 108 3.49 19.47 -0.81
CA LYS A 108 4.38 20.03 0.21
C LYS A 108 4.66 18.98 1.28
N ILE A 109 5.85 19.02 1.87
CA ILE A 109 6.23 18.19 3.04
C ILE A 109 5.18 18.38 4.15
N ASP A 110 4.66 17.28 4.69
CA ASP A 110 3.87 17.31 5.92
C ASP A 110 4.80 17.76 7.06
N ILE A 111 4.53 18.95 7.59
CA ILE A 111 5.30 19.54 8.70
C ILE A 111 4.64 19.26 10.05
N GLU A 112 3.52 18.54 10.08
CA GLU A 112 2.83 18.24 11.33
C GLU A 112 3.61 17.18 12.14
N PRO A 113 3.88 17.43 13.44
CA PRO A 113 4.67 16.53 14.28
C PRO A 113 4.08 15.11 14.46
N ALA A 114 2.82 14.91 14.07
CA ALA A 114 2.12 13.63 14.15
C ALA A 114 1.97 12.92 12.80
N GLY A 115 2.44 13.51 11.69
CA GLY A 115 2.50 12.89 10.36
C GLY A 115 1.17 12.24 9.92
N THR A 116 0.07 13.00 9.93
CA THR A 116 -1.26 12.45 9.63
C THR A 116 -1.65 12.55 8.16
N ASN A 117 -0.89 13.27 7.35
CA ASN A 117 -1.28 13.57 5.97
C ASN A 117 -0.44 12.75 4.97
N GLY A 118 -1.10 11.82 4.28
CA GLY A 118 -0.53 11.12 3.12
C GLY A 118 -0.64 11.93 1.83
N VAL A 119 0.05 11.44 0.79
CA VAL A 119 -0.10 11.91 -0.59
C VAL A 119 -0.53 10.71 -1.42
N ALA A 120 -1.65 10.83 -2.13
CA ALA A 120 -2.26 9.74 -2.88
C ALA A 120 -2.80 10.23 -4.22
N LEU A 121 -2.91 9.34 -5.21
CA LEU A 121 -3.66 9.61 -6.42
C LEU A 121 -5.14 9.34 -6.18
N ILE A 122 -6.00 10.30 -6.52
CA ILE A 122 -7.46 10.15 -6.52
C ILE A 122 -8.02 10.47 -7.91
N GLY A 123 -9.18 9.94 -8.24
CA GLY A 123 -9.80 10.12 -9.56
C GLY A 123 -10.51 8.87 -10.06
N THR A 124 -11.01 8.94 -11.28
CA THR A 124 -11.73 7.82 -11.90
C THR A 124 -11.25 7.65 -13.34
N GLY A 125 -10.71 6.47 -13.64
CA GLY A 125 -10.29 6.14 -15.00
C GLY A 125 -9.38 4.93 -15.04
N THR A 126 -8.61 4.81 -16.12
CA THR A 126 -7.72 3.67 -16.37
C THR A 126 -6.31 4.08 -16.76
N ASN A 127 -6.06 5.38 -16.91
CA ASN A 127 -4.77 5.95 -17.29
C ASN A 127 -4.26 6.85 -16.17
N ARG A 128 -2.94 7.01 -16.06
CA ARG A 128 -2.31 7.88 -15.05
C ARG A 128 -2.87 9.31 -15.05
N ASP A 129 -3.21 9.84 -16.23
CA ASP A 129 -3.75 11.19 -16.41
C ASP A 129 -5.20 11.36 -15.95
N ASP A 130 -5.91 10.25 -15.69
CA ASP A 130 -7.26 10.26 -15.12
C ASP A 130 -7.26 10.51 -13.60
N PHE A 131 -6.06 10.54 -12.99
CA PHE A 131 -5.86 10.73 -11.56
C PHE A 131 -5.03 11.99 -11.29
N ALA A 132 -5.30 12.61 -10.15
CA ALA A 132 -4.56 13.76 -9.65
C ALA A 132 -4.06 13.50 -8.23
N TRP A 133 -2.90 14.06 -7.90
CA TRP A 133 -2.36 14.01 -6.55
C TRP A 133 -3.25 14.80 -5.59
N ALA A 134 -3.74 14.11 -4.57
CA ALA A 134 -4.40 14.70 -3.42
C ALA A 134 -3.44 14.75 -2.23
N PHE A 135 -3.48 15.88 -1.54
CA PHE A 135 -2.74 16.15 -0.31
C PHE A 135 -3.69 16.85 0.67
N ASP A 136 -3.46 16.67 1.97
CA ASP A 136 -4.06 17.49 3.05
C ASP A 136 -5.60 17.61 3.02
N THR A 137 -6.28 16.64 2.40
CA THR A 137 -7.69 16.41 2.66
C THR A 137 -7.73 15.41 3.80
N ASN A 138 -8.60 15.61 4.81
CA ASN A 138 -8.82 14.69 5.95
C ASN A 138 -9.33 13.28 5.54
N ILE A 139 -9.02 12.85 4.32
CA ILE A 139 -9.52 11.72 3.54
C ILE A 139 -8.33 10.87 3.03
N VAL A 140 -7.10 11.40 3.00
CA VAL A 140 -5.92 10.62 2.56
C VAL A 140 -5.37 9.80 3.73
N PHE A 141 -6.08 8.73 4.06
CA PHE A 141 -5.55 7.67 4.92
C PHE A 141 -4.45 6.89 4.19
N SER A 142 -3.48 6.40 4.95
CA SER A 142 -2.49 5.44 4.45
C SER A 142 -3.19 4.13 4.04
N THR A 143 -3.08 3.74 2.77
CA THR A 143 -3.70 2.53 2.20
C THR A 143 -2.66 1.56 1.62
N PRO A 144 -1.63 1.13 2.38
CA PRO A 144 -0.54 0.33 1.82
C PRO A 144 -1.07 -1.01 1.31
N GLY A 145 -0.86 -1.28 0.03
CA GLY A 145 -1.32 -2.49 -0.64
C GLY A 145 -2.82 -2.51 -0.91
N ALA A 146 -3.47 -1.35 -0.95
CA ALA A 146 -4.90 -1.22 -1.22
C ALA A 146 -5.17 0.03 -2.07
N VAL A 147 -6.35 0.06 -2.70
CA VAL A 147 -6.78 1.22 -3.47
C VAL A 147 -6.85 2.46 -2.58
N ASN A 148 -6.33 3.58 -3.07
CA ASN A 148 -6.43 4.85 -2.37
C ASN A 148 -7.90 5.25 -2.22
N MET A 149 -8.25 5.89 -1.11
CA MET A 149 -9.60 6.43 -0.93
C MET A 149 -9.91 7.48 -2.01
N GLY A 150 -11.02 7.33 -2.75
CA GLY A 150 -11.36 8.17 -3.88
C GLY A 150 -10.64 7.83 -5.19
N GLN A 151 -9.91 6.71 -5.26
CA GLN A 151 -9.33 6.18 -6.49
C GLN A 151 -10.22 5.07 -7.04
N ILE A 152 -10.69 5.24 -8.28
CA ILE A 152 -11.60 4.30 -8.94
C ILE A 152 -11.01 3.88 -10.28
N PHE A 153 -10.84 2.57 -10.46
CA PHE A 153 -10.28 1.99 -11.68
C PHE A 153 -11.39 1.49 -12.62
N GLY A 154 -11.65 2.23 -13.70
CA GLY A 154 -12.67 1.90 -14.71
C GLY A 154 -14.11 1.88 -14.16
N ASP A 155 -14.99 1.10 -14.81
CA ASP A 155 -16.41 0.97 -14.45
C ASP A 155 -16.67 -0.03 -13.32
N LEU A 156 -15.62 -0.71 -12.82
CA LEU A 156 -15.77 -1.68 -11.75
C LEU A 156 -15.81 -0.95 -10.41
N ILE A 157 -17.01 -0.80 -9.86
CA ILE A 157 -17.18 -0.33 -8.48
C ILE A 157 -16.77 -1.49 -7.57
N VAL A 158 -15.48 -1.57 -7.25
CA VAL A 158 -15.02 -2.31 -6.08
C VAL A 158 -15.32 -1.45 -4.86
N PRO A 159 -15.97 -1.97 -3.81
CA PRO A 159 -16.12 -1.24 -2.57
C PRO A 159 -14.77 -0.76 -2.08
N GLU A 160 -14.66 0.54 -1.80
CA GLU A 160 -13.49 1.11 -1.13
C GLU A 160 -13.48 0.58 0.31
N ALA A 161 -12.86 -0.59 0.52
CA ALA A 161 -12.70 -1.14 1.84
C ALA A 161 -11.26 -1.06 2.32
N TYR A 162 -11.09 -0.71 3.59
CA TYR A 162 -9.78 -0.56 4.21
C TYR A 162 -9.79 -1.14 5.62
N ILE A 163 -8.63 -1.60 6.06
CA ILE A 163 -8.45 -2.13 7.41
C ILE A 163 -8.42 -0.95 8.38
N THR A 164 -9.34 -0.91 9.34
CA THR A 164 -9.37 0.12 10.40
C THR A 164 -8.82 -0.38 11.72
N ALA A 165 -8.76 -1.71 11.91
CA ALA A 165 -8.14 -2.30 13.08
C ALA A 165 -7.58 -3.70 12.78
N LEU A 166 -6.43 -3.98 13.37
CA LEU A 166 -5.80 -5.29 13.42
C LEU A 166 -5.60 -5.70 14.89
N ILE A 167 -6.07 -6.88 15.26
CA ILE A 167 -5.84 -7.43 16.59
C ILE A 167 -5.07 -8.75 16.46
N MET A 168 -3.84 -8.76 16.98
CA MET A 168 -2.94 -9.90 16.96
C MET A 168 -2.89 -10.55 18.35
N LYS A 169 -3.45 -11.76 18.48
CA LYS A 169 -3.39 -12.59 19.69
C LYS A 169 -3.05 -14.03 19.32
N THR A 170 -3.82 -15.01 19.79
CA THR A 170 -3.73 -16.40 19.32
C THR A 170 -4.13 -16.52 17.84
N ASN A 171 -5.02 -15.63 17.39
CA ASN A 171 -5.48 -15.48 16.01
C ASN A 171 -5.30 -14.02 15.58
N VAL A 172 -5.43 -13.77 14.28
CA VAL A 172 -5.50 -12.42 13.69
C VAL A 172 -6.95 -12.06 13.46
N GLN A 173 -7.37 -10.89 13.93
CA GLN A 173 -8.67 -10.31 13.59
C GLN A 173 -8.46 -9.04 12.77
N PHE A 174 -9.13 -8.95 11.62
CA PHE A 174 -9.21 -7.74 10.83
C PHE A 174 -10.58 -7.09 11.02
N THR A 175 -10.60 -5.77 11.21
CA THR A 175 -11.80 -4.96 11.02
C THR A 175 -11.65 -4.20 9.71
N VAL A 176 -12.53 -4.50 8.77
CA VAL A 176 -12.56 -3.89 7.44
C VAL A 176 -13.83 -3.07 7.33
N VAL A 177 -13.69 -1.79 6.97
CA VAL A 177 -14.82 -0.86 6.79
C VAL A 177 -14.90 -0.49 5.32
N GLY A 178 -16.11 -0.21 4.82
CA GLY A 178 -16.32 0.21 3.43
C GLY A 178 -16.81 -0.90 2.50
N ASN A 179 -17.34 -2.00 3.06
CA ASN A 179 -17.89 -3.13 2.30
C ASN A 179 -19.43 -3.23 2.44
N PRO A 180 -20.21 -2.29 1.86
CA PRO A 180 -21.67 -2.21 2.02
C PRO A 180 -22.41 -3.43 1.47
N ASP A 181 -21.78 -4.20 0.59
CA ASP A 181 -22.40 -5.31 -0.13
C ASP A 181 -22.01 -6.70 0.43
N ASN A 182 -21.38 -6.74 1.61
CA ASN A 182 -20.98 -7.98 2.28
C ASN A 182 -20.12 -8.91 1.40
N TRP A 183 -19.14 -8.34 0.70
CA TRP A 183 -18.15 -9.10 -0.05
C TRP A 183 -17.32 -9.95 0.91
N THR A 184 -16.86 -11.10 0.45
CA THR A 184 -15.98 -11.96 1.24
C THR A 184 -14.65 -11.25 1.43
N VAL A 185 -14.25 -11.06 2.69
CA VAL A 185 -12.95 -10.47 3.03
C VAL A 185 -11.94 -11.58 3.22
N GLN A 186 -10.95 -11.63 2.33
CA GLN A 186 -9.82 -12.54 2.45
C GLN A 186 -8.54 -11.75 2.67
N PRO A 187 -7.84 -11.90 3.80
CA PRO A 187 -6.52 -11.32 3.97
C PRO A 187 -5.56 -12.00 3.01
N MET A 188 -4.64 -11.20 2.49
CA MET A 188 -3.59 -11.61 1.58
C MET A 188 -2.25 -11.19 2.18
N ILE A 189 -1.21 -11.97 1.93
CA ILE A 189 0.16 -11.55 2.23
C ILE A 189 0.75 -10.95 0.96
N THR A 190 1.16 -9.69 1.00
CA THR A 190 1.67 -8.97 -0.19
C THR A 190 3.19 -8.70 -0.16
N THR A 191 3.94 -9.46 0.65
CA THR A 191 5.40 -9.29 0.75
C THR A 191 6.16 -10.02 -0.35
N ASN A 192 7.16 -9.32 -0.89
CA ASN A 192 8.20 -9.83 -1.79
C ASN A 192 9.24 -10.75 -1.10
N LEU A 193 9.12 -10.98 0.21
CA LEU A 193 10.04 -11.80 1.02
C LEU A 193 9.61 -13.26 1.14
N MET A 194 8.42 -13.62 0.66
CA MET A 194 7.99 -15.02 0.65
C MET A 194 8.32 -15.69 -0.68
N ALA A 195 9.23 -16.65 -0.64
CA ALA A 195 9.44 -17.57 -1.76
C ALA A 195 8.20 -18.45 -2.04
N ASN A 196 7.29 -18.61 -1.05
CA ASN A 196 6.04 -19.35 -1.17
C ASN A 196 4.93 -18.68 -0.35
N PRO A 197 3.83 -18.22 -0.96
CA PRO A 197 2.69 -17.68 -0.22
C PRO A 197 2.07 -18.74 0.69
N VAL A 198 2.02 -18.45 1.99
CA VAL A 198 1.33 -19.29 2.97
C VAL A 198 -0.16 -18.98 2.92
N ALA A 199 -1.00 -20.01 2.79
CA ALA A 199 -2.44 -19.85 2.73
C ALA A 199 -3.01 -19.47 4.11
N TRP A 200 -3.84 -18.43 4.13
CA TRP A 200 -4.67 -18.09 5.28
C TRP A 200 -5.74 -19.16 5.51
N THR A 201 -5.93 -19.54 6.77
CA THR A 201 -7.02 -20.44 7.16
C THR A 201 -7.94 -19.71 8.13
N MET A 202 -9.24 -19.72 7.83
CA MET A 202 -10.25 -19.14 8.72
C MET A 202 -10.26 -19.89 10.06
N VAL A 203 -10.48 -19.15 11.14
CA VAL A 203 -10.72 -19.73 12.45
C VAL A 203 -12.10 -20.42 12.43
N THR A 204 -12.21 -21.57 13.09
CA THR A 204 -13.50 -22.23 13.34
C THR A 204 -13.66 -22.34 14.85
N PRO A 205 -14.81 -21.96 15.45
CA PRO A 205 -16.09 -21.63 14.81
C PRO A 205 -16.27 -20.17 14.36
N PHE A 206 -15.29 -19.30 14.58
CA PHE A 206 -15.39 -17.86 14.30
C PHE A 206 -14.82 -17.53 12.93
N ASN A 207 -15.66 -17.43 11.91
CA ASN A 207 -15.22 -17.18 10.52
C ASN A 207 -15.38 -15.71 10.11
N GLU A 208 -16.56 -15.12 10.31
CA GLU A 208 -16.85 -13.76 9.86
C GLU A 208 -18.08 -13.17 10.58
N GLN A 209 -18.05 -11.87 10.84
CA GLN A 209 -19.21 -11.07 11.20
C GLN A 209 -19.27 -9.87 10.26
N TRP A 210 -20.42 -9.67 9.62
CA TRP A 210 -20.68 -8.46 8.84
C TRP A 210 -21.81 -7.65 9.48
N THR A 211 -21.63 -6.34 9.60
CA THR A 211 -22.66 -5.42 10.08
C THR A 211 -22.50 -4.07 9.41
N GLY A 212 -23.46 -3.72 8.54
CA GLY A 212 -23.61 -2.36 8.01
C GLY A 212 -22.38 -1.82 7.30
N GLY A 213 -21.74 -2.62 6.45
CA GLY A 213 -20.54 -2.20 5.71
C GLY A 213 -19.21 -2.47 6.42
N THR A 214 -19.25 -3.08 7.61
CA THR A 214 -18.05 -3.46 8.37
C THR A 214 -17.96 -4.98 8.49
N ASN A 215 -16.82 -5.55 8.10
CA ASN A 215 -16.50 -6.96 8.35
C ASN A 215 -15.54 -7.06 9.53
N GLN A 216 -15.79 -8.02 10.40
CA GLN A 216 -14.81 -8.57 11.33
C GLN A 216 -14.53 -10.00 10.93
N VAL A 217 -13.28 -10.30 10.60
CA VAL A 217 -12.87 -11.63 10.12
C VAL A 217 -11.69 -12.15 10.93
N TRP A 218 -11.70 -13.45 11.24
CA TRP A 218 -10.70 -14.09 12.09
C TRP A 218 -9.95 -15.18 11.34
N PHE A 219 -8.63 -15.13 11.40
CA PHE A 219 -7.75 -16.10 10.76
C PHE A 219 -6.69 -16.64 11.71
N ASN A 220 -6.27 -17.87 11.46
CA ASN A 220 -5.10 -18.43 12.13
C ASN A 220 -3.84 -17.72 11.65
N PHE A 221 -2.89 -17.50 12.55
CA PHE A 221 -1.58 -16.99 12.17
C PHE A 221 -0.90 -17.94 11.18
N PRO A 222 -0.37 -17.42 10.05
CA PRO A 222 0.49 -18.20 9.19
C PRO A 222 1.75 -18.61 9.97
N THR A 223 2.02 -19.91 10.08
CA THR A 223 3.24 -20.39 10.75
C THR A 223 4.46 -20.17 9.87
N GLY A 224 5.56 -19.69 10.45
CA GLY A 224 6.84 -19.54 9.73
C GLY A 224 6.96 -18.24 8.93
N VAL A 225 6.07 -17.26 9.14
CA VAL A 225 6.18 -15.95 8.53
C VAL A 225 6.70 -14.96 9.57
N THR A 226 7.86 -14.37 9.30
CA THR A 226 8.42 -13.27 10.10
C THR A 226 7.94 -11.96 9.49
N ASN A 227 7.14 -11.19 10.24
CA ASN A 227 6.61 -9.89 9.85
C ASN A 227 5.76 -9.93 8.55
N PRO A 228 4.59 -10.59 8.58
CA PRO A 228 3.66 -10.69 7.44
C PRO A 228 2.89 -9.40 7.09
N ILE A 229 3.09 -8.87 5.87
CA ILE A 229 2.18 -7.85 5.31
C ILE A 229 0.77 -8.39 5.22
N TYR A 230 -0.22 -7.57 5.55
CA TYR A 230 -1.61 -7.88 5.29
C TYR A 230 -2.22 -6.86 4.33
N SER A 231 -2.66 -7.33 3.17
CA SER A 231 -3.70 -6.63 2.39
C SER A 231 -5.01 -7.40 2.50
N ILE A 232 -6.09 -6.84 1.97
CA ILE A 232 -7.36 -7.52 1.85
C ILE A 232 -7.73 -7.66 0.38
N ARG A 233 -8.14 -8.86 0.00
CA ARG A 233 -8.89 -9.09 -1.22
C ARG A 233 -10.36 -9.13 -0.85
N LEU A 234 -11.14 -8.27 -1.49
CA LEU A 234 -12.59 -8.38 -1.47
C LEU A 234 -13.02 -9.24 -2.66
N THR A 235 -13.83 -10.25 -2.41
CA THR A 235 -14.46 -11.04 -3.47
C THR A 235 -15.97 -10.85 -3.38
N ALA A 236 -16.58 -10.39 -4.48
CA ALA A 236 -18.02 -10.26 -4.57
C ALA A 236 -18.73 -11.60 -4.25
N PRO A 237 -19.97 -11.57 -3.70
CA PRO A 237 -20.75 -12.77 -3.39
C PRO A 237 -20.99 -13.72 -4.57
#